data_AF-A0A2T3NBM9-F1
#
_entry.id   AF-A0A2T3NBM9-F1
#
_cell.length_a   1.000
_cell.length_b   1.000
_cell.length_c   1.000
_cell.angle_alpha   90.00
_cell.angle_beta   90.00
_cell.angle_gamma   90.00
#
_symmetry.space_group_name_H-M   'P 1'
#
loop_
_entity.id
_entity.type
_entity.pdbx_description
1 polymer ?
#
loop_
_entity_poly.entity_id
_entity_poly.type
_entity_poly.pdbx_seq_one_letter_code
_entity_poly.pdbx_strand_id
1 'polypeptide(L)'
;MSVFDLIAENQIQDWNRRKANGEVDESRTIKPQERSSFESHLFKSVVGCYEKAAEFPEGHHQRRALEQRAEDLRVQLLVGLEQKGMRITAQSMSKELQLKHQAILSNKLTTA
;
A
#
# COMPACT_ATOMS: atom_id res chain seq x y z
N MET A 1 4.85 -14.18 -27.48
CA MET A 1 3.80 -14.23 -26.44
C MET A 1 4.42 -14.72 -25.15
N SER A 2 4.18 -14.00 -24.06
CA SER A 2 4.63 -14.36 -22.71
C SER A 2 3.74 -15.44 -22.10
N VAL A 3 4.28 -16.26 -21.19
CA VAL A 3 3.49 -17.25 -20.43
C VAL A 3 2.35 -16.58 -19.66
N PHE A 4 2.53 -15.33 -19.25
CA PHE A 4 1.48 -14.53 -18.61
C PHE A 4 0.33 -14.17 -19.55
N ASP A 5 0.60 -13.95 -20.84
CA ASP A 5 -0.43 -13.68 -21.84
C ASP A 5 -1.29 -14.92 -22.06
N LEU A 6 -0.66 -16.10 -22.12
CA LEU A 6 -1.35 -17.39 -22.27
C LEU A 6 -2.26 -17.71 -21.07
N ILE A 7 -1.82 -17.39 -19.85
CA ILE A 7 -2.61 -17.60 -18.63
C ILE A 7 -3.79 -16.63 -18.60
N ALA A 8 -3.58 -15.36 -18.95
CA ALA A 8 -4.65 -14.37 -19.00
C ALA A 8 -5.71 -14.76 -20.04
N GLU A 9 -5.29 -15.21 -21.22
CA GLU A 9 -6.19 -15.65 -22.28
C GLU A 9 -7.00 -16.88 -21.87
N ASN A 10 -6.38 -17.84 -21.17
CA ASN A 10 -7.08 -19.01 -20.64
C ASN A 10 -8.14 -18.63 -19.58
N GLN A 11 -7.80 -17.70 -18.68
CA GLN A 11 -8.73 -17.20 -17.66
C GLN A 11 -9.92 -16.45 -18.29
N ILE A 12 -9.68 -15.66 -19.34
CA ILE A 12 -10.73 -14.96 -20.09
C ILE A 12 -11.65 -15.97 -20.78
N GLN A 13 -11.10 -17.01 -21.41
CA GLN A 13 -11.88 -18.06 -22.07
C GLN A 13 -12.71 -18.87 -21.07
N ASP A 14 -12.16 -19.23 -19.91
CA ASP A 14 -12.90 -19.93 -18.85
C ASP A 14 -14.05 -19.07 -18.31
N TRP A 15 -13.81 -17.78 -18.09
CA TRP A 15 -14.84 -16.83 -17.66
C TRP A 15 -15.96 -16.70 -18.70
N ASN A 16 -15.61 -16.55 -19.98
CA ASN A 16 -16.58 -16.48 -21.08
C ASN A 16 -17.42 -17.77 -21.19
N ARG A 17 -16.79 -18.93 -21.01
CA ARG A 17 -17.48 -20.23 -21.01
C ARG A 17 -18.48 -20.34 -19.86
N ARG A 18 -18.07 -19.98 -18.65
CA ARG A 18 -18.94 -20.01 -17.45
C ARG A 18 -20.08 -19.00 -17.56
N LYS A 19 -19.82 -17.85 -18.16
CA LYS A 19 -20.84 -16.86 -18.50
C LYS A 19 -21.87 -17.42 -19.47
N ALA A 20 -21.43 -18.07 -20.55
CA ALA A 20 -22.32 -18.69 -21.54
C ALA A 20 -23.20 -19.81 -20.94
N ASN A 21 -22.70 -20.51 -19.92
CA ASN A 21 -23.42 -21.56 -19.21
C ASN A 21 -24.36 -21.04 -18.10
N GLY A 22 -24.44 -19.72 -17.87
CA GLY A 22 -25.25 -19.14 -16.80
C GLY A 22 -24.70 -19.40 -15.39
N GLU A 23 -23.43 -19.82 -15.26
CA GLU A 23 -22.76 -20.10 -13.98
C GLU A 23 -22.16 -18.84 -13.34
N VAL A 24 -22.22 -17.70 -14.03
CA VAL A 24 -21.70 -16.41 -13.55
C VAL A 24 -22.88 -15.50 -13.24
N ASP A 25 -23.09 -15.25 -11.95
CA ASP A 25 -24.09 -14.30 -11.46
C ASP A 25 -23.56 -12.86 -11.64
N GLU A 26 -24.00 -12.18 -12.71
CA GLU A 26 -23.60 -10.79 -13.04
C GLU A 26 -24.03 -9.78 -11.97
N SER A 27 -24.94 -10.17 -11.06
CA SER A 27 -25.48 -9.29 -10.01
C SER A 27 -24.53 -9.04 -8.85
N ARG A 28 -23.44 -9.82 -8.73
CA ARG A 28 -22.41 -9.55 -7.73
C ARG A 28 -21.53 -8.41 -8.21
N THR A 29 -21.92 -7.19 -7.88
CA THR A 29 -20.93 -6.14 -7.62
C THR A 29 -20.05 -6.67 -6.49
N ILE A 30 -18.96 -7.34 -6.84
CA ILE A 30 -17.90 -7.67 -5.88
C ILE A 30 -17.31 -6.32 -5.51
N LYS A 31 -17.92 -5.63 -4.54
CA LYS A 31 -17.21 -4.58 -3.83
C LYS A 31 -15.95 -5.28 -3.32
N PRO A 32 -14.74 -4.82 -3.69
CA PRO A 32 -13.53 -5.34 -3.10
C PRO A 32 -13.75 -5.25 -1.60
N GLN A 33 -13.86 -6.39 -0.94
CA GLN A 33 -13.94 -6.41 0.51
C GLN A 33 -12.73 -5.61 0.97
N GLU A 34 -12.93 -4.55 1.76
CA GLU A 34 -11.82 -3.84 2.38
C GLU A 34 -11.11 -4.86 3.26
N ARG A 35 -10.15 -5.58 2.67
CA ARG A 35 -9.18 -6.37 3.39
C ARG A 35 -8.27 -5.35 4.02
N SER A 36 -8.70 -4.71 5.10
CA SER A 36 -7.80 -3.90 5.93
C SER A 36 -6.89 -4.87 6.68
N SER A 37 -5.95 -5.43 5.92
CA SER A 37 -4.86 -6.19 6.49
C SER A 37 -4.15 -5.31 7.52
N PHE A 38 -3.60 -5.93 8.56
CA PHE A 38 -2.82 -5.22 9.57
C PHE A 38 -1.73 -4.34 8.91
N GLU A 39 -1.15 -4.83 7.80
CA GLU A 39 -0.21 -4.13 6.94
C GLU A 39 -0.78 -2.84 6.35
N SER A 40 -2.03 -2.87 5.87
CA SER A 40 -2.74 -1.69 5.35
C SER A 40 -2.97 -0.63 6.44
N HIS A 41 -3.27 -1.07 7.67
CA HIS A 41 -3.40 -0.15 8.80
C HIS A 41 -2.06 0.46 9.20
N LEU A 42 -0.98 -0.33 9.23
CA LEU A 42 0.35 0.18 9.50
C LEU A 42 0.79 1.18 8.44
N PHE A 43 0.59 0.86 7.16
CA PHE A 43 0.93 1.76 6.07
C PHE A 43 0.22 3.12 6.18
N LYS A 44 -1.11 3.12 6.38
CA LYS A 44 -1.89 4.35 6.59
C LYS A 44 -1.39 5.12 7.81
N SER A 45 -1.02 4.42 8.88
CA SER A 45 -0.52 5.03 10.12
C SER A 45 0.84 5.70 9.94
N VAL A 46 1.75 5.10 9.17
CA VAL A 46 3.05 5.69 8.81
C VAL A 46 2.83 6.98 8.01
N VAL A 47 1.99 6.93 6.97
CA VAL A 47 1.68 8.12 6.14
C VAL A 47 1.05 9.22 6.98
N GLY A 48 0.09 8.89 7.86
CA GLY A 48 -0.52 9.86 8.76
C GLY A 48 0.47 10.48 9.75
N CYS A 49 1.54 9.78 10.14
CA CYS A 49 2.62 10.37 10.93
C CYS A 49 3.42 11.39 10.11
N TYR A 50 3.72 11.10 8.84
CA TYR A 50 4.40 12.06 7.94
C TYR A 50 3.56 13.32 7.70
N GLU A 51 2.26 13.16 7.45
CA GLU A 51 1.34 14.29 7.25
C GLU A 51 1.31 15.20 8.47
N LYS A 52 1.18 14.63 9.68
CA LYS A 52 1.22 15.39 10.93
C LYS A 52 2.60 16.00 11.19
N ALA A 53 3.68 15.30 10.88
CA ALA A 53 5.04 15.81 11.04
C ALA A 53 5.25 17.07 10.17
N ALA A 54 4.65 17.10 8.97
CA ALA A 54 4.69 18.25 8.05
C ALA A 54 3.90 19.48 8.54
N GLU A 55 3.05 19.35 9.56
CA GLU A 55 2.36 20.49 10.19
C GLU A 55 3.30 21.27 11.13
N PHE A 56 4.44 20.69 11.51
CA PHE A 56 5.40 21.29 12.42
C PHE A 56 6.66 21.76 11.67
N PRO A 57 7.26 22.90 12.09
CA PRO A 57 8.50 23.39 11.52
C PRO A 57 9.67 22.41 11.76
N GLU A 58 10.69 22.51 10.90
CA GLU A 58 11.90 21.71 11.02
C GLU A 58 12.57 21.90 12.39
N GLY A 59 13.04 20.81 12.98
CA GLY A 59 13.67 20.81 14.30
C GLY A 59 12.71 20.86 15.49
N HIS A 60 11.41 21.05 15.28
CA HIS A 60 10.43 21.00 16.37
C HIS A 60 10.39 19.61 17.02
N HIS A 61 10.35 19.56 18.36
CA HIS A 61 10.38 18.29 19.10
C HIS A 61 9.23 17.35 18.69
N GLN A 62 8.04 17.89 18.45
CA GLN A 62 6.89 17.08 18.03
C GLN A 62 7.06 16.50 16.62
N ARG A 63 7.74 17.21 15.72
CA ARG A 63 8.08 16.68 14.39
C ARG A 63 8.99 15.46 14.51
N ARG A 64 10.08 15.59 15.28
CA ARG A 64 11.02 14.47 15.51
C ARG A 64 10.33 13.27 16.15
N ALA A 65 9.44 13.49 17.12
CA ALA A 65 8.69 12.41 17.75
C ALA A 65 7.75 11.68 16.76
N LEU A 66 7.11 12.41 15.85
CA LEU A 66 6.25 11.84 14.81
C LEU A 66 7.05 11.09 13.73
N GLU A 67 8.21 11.62 13.32
CA GLU A 67 9.13 10.97 12.39
C GLU A 67 9.68 9.66 12.99
N GLN A 68 10.10 9.69 14.27
CA GLN A 68 10.55 8.49 14.99
C GLN A 68 9.44 7.42 15.05
N ARG A 69 8.22 7.82 15.41
CA ARG A 69 7.07 6.92 15.45
C ARG A 69 6.74 6.34 14.06
N ALA A 70 6.87 7.14 13.01
CA ALA A 70 6.66 6.68 11.64
C ALA A 70 7.68 5.61 11.26
N GLU A 71 8.94 5.77 11.68
CA GLU A 71 9.99 4.78 11.44
C GLU A 71 9.75 3.48 12.20
N ASP A 72 9.34 3.55 13.48
CA ASP A 72 9.00 2.35 14.26
C ASP A 72 7.88 1.54 13.60
N LEU A 73 6.82 2.21 13.14
CA LEU A 73 5.70 1.59 12.44
C LEU A 73 6.13 1.03 11.07
N ARG A 74 7.04 1.72 10.38
CA ARG A 74 7.61 1.25 9.11
C ARG A 74 8.38 -0.04 9.31
N VAL A 75 9.24 -0.11 10.33
CA VAL A 75 9.98 -1.33 10.65
C VAL A 75 9.03 -2.49 10.97
N GLN A 76 8.00 -2.25 11.78
CA GLN A 76 6.99 -3.27 12.10
C GLN A 76 6.28 -3.80 10.85
N LEU A 77 5.92 -2.92 9.91
CA LEU A 77 5.31 -3.30 8.64
C LEU A 77 6.24 -4.19 7.82
N LEU A 78 7.50 -3.77 7.64
CA LEU A 78 8.46 -4.50 6.81
C LEU A 78 8.80 -5.87 7.40
N VAL A 79 9.04 -5.93 8.71
CA VAL A 79 9.28 -7.20 9.42
C VAL A 79 8.06 -8.12 9.31
N GLY A 80 6.84 -7.60 9.51
CA GLY A 80 5.62 -8.39 9.37
C GLY A 80 5.43 -8.99 7.98
N LEU A 81 5.78 -8.23 6.93
CA LEU A 81 5.75 -8.71 5.54
C LEU A 81 6.83 -9.77 5.28
N GLU A 82 8.05 -9.57 5.78
CA GLU A 82 9.14 -10.54 5.63
C GLU A 82 8.84 -11.87 6.33
N GLN A 83 8.30 -11.82 7.56
CA GLN A 83 7.88 -13.02 8.31
C GLN A 83 6.80 -13.83 7.58
N LYS A 84 5.97 -13.16 6.78
CA LYS A 84 4.94 -13.80 5.93
C LYS A 84 5.46 -14.27 4.58
N GLY A 85 6.78 -14.19 4.32
CA GLY A 85 7.39 -14.55 3.05
C GLY A 85 7.14 -13.54 1.92
N MET A 86 6.59 -12.35 2.22
CA MET A 86 6.22 -11.33 1.24
C MET A 86 7.35 -10.31 0.98
N ARG A 87 8.55 -10.81 0.69
CA ARG A 87 9.76 -9.96 0.56
C ARG A 87 9.65 -8.89 -0.53
N ILE A 88 9.09 -9.23 -1.70
CA ILE A 88 8.90 -8.28 -2.81
C ILE A 88 7.92 -7.16 -2.41
N THR A 89 6.84 -7.52 -1.68
CA THR A 89 5.88 -6.55 -1.16
C THR A 89 6.53 -5.63 -0.13
N ALA A 90 7.37 -6.15 0.76
CA ALA A 90 8.13 -5.34 1.71
C ALA A 90 9.03 -4.30 1.00
N GLN A 91 9.78 -4.73 -0.02
CA GLN A 91 10.62 -3.83 -0.82
C GLN A 91 9.80 -2.75 -1.54
N SER A 92 8.68 -3.15 -2.14
CA SER A 92 7.77 -2.22 -2.82
C SER A 92 7.19 -1.19 -1.85
N MET A 93 6.70 -1.63 -0.69
CA MET A 93 6.15 -0.74 0.35
C MET A 93 7.22 0.19 0.93
N SER A 94 8.44 -0.29 1.15
CA SER A 94 9.55 0.55 1.63
C SER A 94 9.84 1.70 0.66
N LYS A 95 9.90 1.40 -0.64
CA LYS A 95 10.14 2.42 -1.68
C LYS A 95 8.99 3.42 -1.76
N GLU A 96 7.76 2.95 -1.69
CA GLU A 96 6.59 3.84 -1.71
C GLU A 96 6.56 4.77 -0.49
N LEU A 97 6.82 4.26 0.71
CA LEU A 97 6.86 5.07 1.93
C LEU A 97 7.98 6.13 1.87
N GLN A 98 9.13 5.80 1.28
CA GLN A 98 10.22 6.76 1.08
C GLN A 98 9.83 7.89 0.11
N LEU A 99 9.17 7.56 -1.00
CA LEU A 99 8.67 8.55 -1.96
C LEU A 99 7.61 9.45 -1.32
N LYS A 100 6.68 8.88 -0.54
CA LYS A 100 5.66 9.65 0.19
C LYS A 100 6.28 10.56 1.24
N HIS A 101 7.24 10.07 2.01
CA HIS A 101 7.97 10.87 3.00
C HIS A 101 8.62 12.10 2.34
N GLN A 102 9.36 11.89 1.25
CA GLN A 102 9.97 12.97 0.49
C GLN A 102 8.90 13.93 -0.04
N ALA A 103 7.86 13.44 -0.72
CA ALA A 103 6.82 14.28 -1.30
C ALA A 103 6.09 15.13 -0.25
N ILE A 104 5.73 14.55 0.90
CA ILE A 104 4.96 15.24 1.95
C ILE A 104 5.82 16.33 2.60
N LEU A 105 7.07 16.03 2.94
CA LEU A 105 7.94 16.99 3.61
C LEU A 105 8.50 18.05 2.66
N SER A 106 8.80 17.71 1.39
CA SER A 106 9.31 18.67 0.41
C SER A 106 8.25 19.62 -0.15
N ASN A 107 7.00 19.17 -0.33
CA ASN A 107 5.95 19.99 -0.93
C ASN A 107 5.42 21.10 0.02
N LYS A 108 5.68 20.99 1.32
CA LYS A 108 5.36 22.02 2.33
C LYS A 108 6.49 23.03 2.55
N LEU A 109 7.72 22.72 2.13
CA LEU A 109 8.87 23.64 2.18
C LEU A 109 8.75 24.80 1.16
N THR A 110 7.96 24.63 0.10
CA THR A 110 7.78 25.64 -0.96
C THR A 110 6.63 26.61 -0.70
N THR A 111 5.83 26.41 0.35
CA THR A 111 4.62 27.20 0.65
C THR A 111 4.68 27.99 1.95
N ALA A 112 5.85 28.06 2.59
CA ALA A 112 6.13 28.93 3.73
C ALA A 112 7.04 30.10 3.31
#